data_AF-A0A135LNE6-F1
#
_entry.id   AF-A0A135LNE6-F1
#
_cell.length_a   1.000
_cell.length_b   1.000
_cell.length_c   1.000
_cell.angle_alpha   90.00
_cell.angle_beta   90.00
_cell.angle_gamma   90.00
#
_symmetry.space_group_name_H-M   'P 1'
#
loop_
_entity.id
_entity.type
_entity.pdbx_description
1 polymer ?
#
loop_
_entity_poly.entity_id
_entity_poly.type
_entity_poly.pdbx_seq_one_letter_code
_entity_poly.pdbx_strand_id
1 'polypeptide(L)'
;MSLPSRALLALVALSSLSLAKEVGYFEPSSCADPKSLTICYEKVDANYSNCVNNNCAGGGQACYNSCGGSTSCMNEKCPGLGLDCIKACECEKSALQIDCAGQSCWNQVYSCEYQSTVIDFLGVCLNPNRDGLPYWPTPDDAPDSCSCNLGKVELKEYLINNQLTECSNNATNLNQMTDTQAMIDYGQACMCCGWSAIISAIWDTCPDTKPSLLSADEWFAAVLNPGKWEECGPYLEAYDCANDLGFGRADAGGTNNFPRPNSMPTNGTKTMSNVGGTVSTPVSGDTFTWMFGSATNAVIHTVTVSAADATATGTKAGSGASDITATGSSATGTAESDAKPGMGSSLIVPSWAIAGSVGALILSAL
;
A
#
# COMPACT_ATOMS: atom_id res chain seq x y z
N MET A 1 39.15 -56.66 7.51
CA MET A 1 39.78 -56.21 8.77
C MET A 1 40.10 -54.72 8.63
N SER A 2 39.90 -53.96 9.72
CA SER A 2 40.23 -52.52 9.95
C SER A 2 39.53 -51.41 9.14
N LEU A 3 38.55 -50.77 9.78
CA LEU A 3 38.43 -49.30 9.95
C LEU A 3 39.52 -48.83 10.97
N PRO A 4 39.86 -47.51 11.19
CA PRO A 4 38.97 -46.34 11.09
C PRO A 4 39.63 -44.95 10.73
N SER A 5 38.80 -43.90 10.86
CA SER A 5 39.13 -42.52 11.27
C SER A 5 39.63 -41.52 10.23
N ARG A 6 38.69 -40.73 9.71
CA ARG A 6 38.70 -39.27 9.91
C ARG A 6 37.28 -38.72 9.86
N ALA A 7 36.77 -38.45 11.06
CA ALA A 7 35.55 -37.72 11.31
C ALA A 7 35.71 -36.27 10.82
N LEU A 8 34.79 -35.82 9.98
CA LEU A 8 34.44 -34.41 9.86
C LEU A 8 33.04 -34.27 10.45
N LEU A 9 33.02 -34.07 11.77
CA LEU A 9 31.88 -33.53 12.50
C LEU A 9 31.70 -32.09 12.03
N ALA A 10 30.84 -31.88 11.04
CA ALA A 10 30.23 -30.57 10.84
C ALA A 10 29.17 -30.39 11.93
N LEU A 11 29.61 -29.92 13.09
CA LEU A 11 28.77 -29.26 14.08
C LEU A 11 28.24 -27.98 13.42
N VAL A 12 27.15 -28.09 12.66
CA VAL A 12 26.25 -26.95 12.45
C VAL A 12 25.58 -26.75 13.79
N ALA A 13 26.18 -25.91 14.61
CA ALA A 13 25.47 -25.30 15.71
C ALA A 13 24.28 -24.58 15.09
N LEU A 14 23.10 -25.19 15.25
CA LEU A 14 21.80 -24.51 15.25
C LEU A 14 21.87 -23.48 16.37
N SER A 15 22.57 -22.37 16.08
CA SER A 15 22.51 -21.16 16.86
C SER A 15 21.11 -20.64 16.60
N SER A 16 20.24 -20.92 17.57
CA SER A 16 19.05 -20.15 17.91
C SER A 16 18.49 -19.37 16.73
N LEU A 17 17.52 -19.98 16.04
CA LEU A 17 16.46 -19.21 15.40
C LEU A 17 15.83 -18.34 16.49
N SER A 18 16.41 -17.16 16.73
CA SER A 18 15.68 -16.02 17.27
C SER A 18 14.80 -15.49 16.15
N LEU A 19 13.80 -16.30 15.79
CA LEU A 19 12.62 -15.85 15.09
C LEU A 19 11.85 -14.91 16.04
N ALA A 20 11.31 -13.85 15.46
CA ALA A 20 10.42 -12.84 16.02
C ALA A 20 11.07 -11.65 16.76
N LYS A 21 11.25 -10.55 16.02
CA LYS A 21 10.64 -9.26 16.38
C LYS A 21 10.47 -8.35 15.13
N GLU A 22 9.70 -8.78 14.13
CA GLU A 22 9.22 -7.83 13.09
C GLU A 22 7.90 -7.24 13.61
N VAL A 23 7.91 -6.07 14.25
CA VAL A 23 6.64 -5.41 14.65
C VAL A 23 6.15 -4.53 13.49
N GLY A 24 5.85 -5.14 12.35
CA GLY A 24 5.30 -4.45 11.17
C GLY A 24 6.14 -3.25 10.67
N TYR A 25 5.47 -2.24 10.10
CA TYR A 25 6.11 -1.01 9.64
C TYR A 25 6.60 -0.13 10.81
N PHE A 26 5.99 -0.24 11.99
CA PHE A 26 6.30 0.63 13.12
C PHE A 26 7.50 0.12 13.92
N GLU A 27 8.40 1.03 14.28
CA GLU A 27 9.37 0.76 15.33
C GLU A 27 8.68 0.94 16.69
N PRO A 28 8.45 -0.11 17.50
CA PRO A 28 7.61 0.02 18.69
C PRO A 28 8.11 1.07 19.67
N SER A 29 9.43 1.27 19.72
CA SER A 29 10.05 2.24 20.63
C SER A 29 9.72 3.70 20.29
N SER A 30 9.22 4.01 19.09
CA SER A 30 8.77 5.37 18.71
C SER A 30 7.29 5.62 19.01
N CYS A 31 6.53 4.59 19.40
CA CYS A 31 5.10 4.70 19.67
C CYS A 31 4.80 5.20 21.10
N ALA A 32 3.60 5.76 21.27
CA ALA A 32 3.13 6.30 22.54
C ALA A 32 3.09 5.23 23.64
N ASP A 33 2.70 4.00 23.32
CA ASP A 33 2.75 2.84 24.20
C ASP A 33 3.44 1.65 23.49
N PRO A 34 4.79 1.57 23.56
CA PRO A 34 5.58 0.55 22.87
C PRO A 34 5.20 -0.89 23.25
N LYS A 35 4.85 -1.11 24.52
CA LYS A 35 4.52 -2.42 25.05
C LYS A 35 3.17 -2.88 24.54
N SER A 36 2.16 -2.01 24.62
CA SER A 36 0.83 -2.35 24.12
C SER A 36 0.84 -2.56 22.61
N LEU A 37 1.64 -1.81 21.85
CA LEU A 37 1.79 -2.06 20.42
C LEU A 37 2.34 -3.46 20.13
N THR A 38 3.44 -3.82 20.80
CA THR A 38 4.07 -5.15 20.63
C THR A 38 3.06 -6.27 20.94
N ILE A 39 2.36 -6.16 22.06
CA ILE A 39 1.32 -7.13 22.46
C ILE A 39 0.16 -7.16 21.46
N CYS A 40 -0.22 -6.01 20.90
CA CYS A 40 -1.29 -5.91 19.92
C CYS A 40 -0.90 -6.63 18.62
N TYR A 41 0.28 -6.34 18.08
CA TYR A 41 0.78 -6.99 16.86
C TYR A 41 0.95 -8.50 17.03
N GLU A 42 1.47 -8.97 18.16
CA GLU A 42 1.55 -10.41 18.45
C GLU A 42 0.18 -11.10 18.40
N LYS A 43 -0.88 -10.44 18.90
CA LYS A 43 -2.26 -10.94 18.81
C LYS A 43 -2.77 -10.91 17.38
N VAL A 44 -2.46 -9.87 16.61
CA VAL A 44 -2.84 -9.76 15.20
C VAL A 44 -2.21 -10.86 14.37
N ASP A 45 -0.92 -11.14 14.56
CA ASP A 45 -0.22 -12.22 13.86
C ASP A 45 -0.76 -13.61 14.26
N ALA A 46 -1.08 -13.80 15.53
CA ALA A 46 -1.74 -15.02 16.00
C ALA A 46 -3.14 -15.18 15.37
N ASN A 47 -3.93 -14.09 15.29
CA ASN A 47 -5.24 -14.10 14.65
C ASN A 47 -5.13 -14.43 13.16
N TYR A 48 -4.19 -13.81 12.44
CA TYR A 48 -3.93 -14.10 11.03
C TYR A 48 -3.55 -15.57 10.81
N SER A 49 -2.62 -16.09 11.63
CA SER A 49 -2.23 -17.50 11.61
C SER A 49 -3.45 -18.40 11.78
N ASN A 50 -4.28 -18.12 12.79
CA ASN A 50 -5.49 -18.89 13.06
C ASN A 50 -6.51 -18.79 11.92
N CYS A 51 -6.66 -17.61 11.32
CA CYS A 51 -7.55 -17.41 10.16
C CYS A 51 -7.12 -18.31 9.00
N VAL A 52 -5.85 -18.25 8.61
CA VAL A 52 -5.31 -19.04 7.49
C VAL A 52 -5.41 -20.54 7.80
N ASN A 53 -5.03 -20.97 9.00
CA ASN A 53 -4.95 -22.39 9.33
C ASN A 53 -6.32 -23.06 9.45
N ASN A 54 -7.34 -22.32 9.90
CA ASN A 54 -8.67 -22.87 10.16
C ASN A 54 -9.64 -22.68 8.98
N ASN A 55 -9.48 -21.62 8.18
CA ASN A 55 -10.47 -21.26 7.16
C ASN A 55 -10.00 -21.51 5.72
N CYS A 56 -8.68 -21.51 5.46
CA CYS A 56 -8.17 -21.71 4.10
C CYS A 56 -8.04 -23.20 3.76
N ALA A 57 -8.42 -23.55 2.53
CA ALA A 57 -8.54 -24.94 2.10
C ALA A 57 -7.18 -25.68 2.19
N GLY A 58 -7.19 -26.95 2.58
CA GLY A 58 -5.98 -27.79 2.61
C GLY A 58 -5.14 -27.76 3.90
N GLY A 59 -5.56 -27.03 4.95
CA GLY A 59 -4.90 -27.04 6.26
C GLY A 59 -3.54 -26.34 6.22
N GLY A 60 -3.56 -25.01 6.35
CA GLY A 60 -2.43 -24.14 6.04
C GLY A 60 -1.24 -24.17 6.99
N GLN A 61 -1.30 -24.83 8.15
CA GLN A 61 -0.30 -24.66 9.21
C GLN A 61 1.13 -24.95 8.75
N ALA A 62 1.35 -26.05 8.03
CA ALA A 62 2.68 -26.41 7.55
C ALA A 62 3.21 -25.41 6.51
N CYS A 63 2.33 -24.96 5.61
CA CYS A 63 2.67 -23.95 4.60
C CYS A 63 2.92 -22.58 5.24
N TYR A 64 2.00 -22.11 6.06
CA TYR A 64 2.07 -20.85 6.80
C TYR A 64 3.39 -20.77 7.57
N ASN A 65 3.71 -21.81 8.35
CA ASN A 65 4.97 -21.87 9.10
C ASN A 65 6.19 -21.86 8.16
N SER A 66 6.13 -22.54 7.01
CA SER A 66 7.24 -22.56 6.04
C SER A 66 7.45 -21.23 5.32
N CYS A 67 6.40 -20.42 5.18
CA CYS A 67 6.41 -19.12 4.54
C CYS A 67 6.48 -17.95 5.53
N GLY A 68 6.50 -18.21 6.84
CA GLY A 68 6.46 -17.17 7.87
C GLY A 68 5.28 -16.22 7.72
N GLY A 69 4.14 -16.71 7.22
CA GLY A 69 2.96 -15.87 6.96
C GLY A 69 3.07 -14.90 5.78
N SER A 70 4.12 -14.96 4.96
CA SER A 70 4.23 -14.17 3.73
C SER A 70 3.16 -14.59 2.72
N THR A 71 2.26 -13.68 2.34
CA THR A 71 1.22 -13.96 1.33
C THR A 71 1.85 -14.30 -0.03
N SER A 72 2.87 -13.57 -0.48
CA SER A 72 3.55 -13.84 -1.75
C SER A 72 4.17 -15.24 -1.78
N CYS A 73 4.82 -15.66 -0.68
CA CYS A 73 5.32 -17.03 -0.54
C CYS A 73 4.19 -18.06 -0.56
N MET A 74 3.10 -17.83 0.19
CA MET A 74 1.98 -18.76 0.24
C MET A 74 1.27 -18.86 -1.12
N ASN A 75 1.16 -17.75 -1.86
CA ASN A 75 0.59 -17.73 -3.20
C ASN A 75 1.42 -18.56 -4.19
N GLU A 76 2.75 -18.47 -4.12
CA GLU A 76 3.65 -19.20 -5.01
C GLU A 76 3.75 -20.68 -4.65
N LYS A 77 3.89 -20.99 -3.36
CA LYS A 77 4.27 -22.33 -2.88
C LYS A 77 3.10 -23.16 -2.38
N CYS A 78 1.92 -22.55 -2.18
CA CYS A 78 0.76 -23.21 -1.57
C CYS A 78 -0.54 -22.94 -2.34
N PRO A 79 -0.61 -23.35 -3.61
CA PRO A 79 -1.77 -23.08 -4.47
C PRO A 79 -3.09 -23.68 -3.95
N GLY A 80 -3.01 -24.67 -3.04
CA GLY A 80 -4.18 -25.30 -2.42
C GLY A 80 -4.90 -24.47 -1.36
N LEU A 81 -4.30 -23.37 -0.87
CA LEU A 81 -4.90 -22.55 0.20
C LEU A 81 -6.05 -21.65 -0.27
N GLY A 82 -6.09 -21.35 -1.57
CA GLY A 82 -7.02 -20.38 -2.14
C GLY A 82 -6.57 -18.95 -1.86
N LEU A 83 -6.17 -18.24 -2.92
CA LEU A 83 -5.69 -16.86 -2.85
C LEU A 83 -6.71 -15.93 -2.20
N ASP A 84 -7.99 -16.13 -2.49
CA ASP A 84 -9.08 -15.31 -1.95
C ASP A 84 -9.20 -15.46 -0.42
N CYS A 85 -8.95 -16.65 0.11
CA CYS A 85 -8.96 -16.88 1.56
C CYS A 85 -7.78 -16.17 2.23
N ILE A 86 -6.57 -16.32 1.67
CA ILE A 86 -5.37 -15.65 2.20
C ILE A 86 -5.58 -14.13 2.20
N LYS A 87 -6.10 -13.56 1.10
CA LYS A 87 -6.40 -12.13 1.01
C LYS A 87 -7.46 -11.69 2.02
N ALA A 88 -8.50 -12.49 2.27
CA ALA A 88 -9.49 -12.19 3.29
C ALA A 88 -8.88 -12.15 4.71
N CYS A 89 -8.01 -13.12 5.05
CA CYS A 89 -7.29 -13.12 6.32
C CYS A 89 -6.32 -11.93 6.42
N GLU A 90 -5.64 -11.56 5.34
CA GLU A 90 -4.73 -10.41 5.30
C GLU A 90 -5.48 -9.08 5.46
N CYS A 91 -6.70 -9.00 4.92
CA CYS A 91 -7.59 -7.87 5.08
C CYS A 91 -7.99 -7.67 6.55
N GLU A 92 -8.36 -8.74 7.26
CA GLU A 92 -8.63 -8.68 8.70
C GLU A 92 -7.36 -8.30 9.49
N LYS A 93 -6.22 -8.90 9.17
CA LYS A 93 -4.93 -8.57 9.78
C LYS A 93 -4.60 -7.08 9.65
N SER A 94 -4.70 -6.53 8.44
CA SER A 94 -4.38 -5.13 8.15
C SER A 94 -5.35 -4.18 8.87
N ALA A 95 -6.63 -4.54 8.97
CA ALA A 95 -7.60 -3.79 9.76
C ALA A 95 -7.22 -3.75 11.25
N LEU A 96 -6.83 -4.89 11.83
CA LEU A 96 -6.41 -4.93 13.23
C LEU A 96 -5.07 -4.19 13.46
N GLN A 97 -4.20 -4.09 12.45
CA GLN A 97 -3.00 -3.24 12.54
C GLN A 97 -3.35 -1.75 12.61
N ILE A 98 -4.39 -1.31 11.88
CA ILE A 98 -4.95 0.05 12.01
C ILE A 98 -5.49 0.26 13.44
N ASP A 99 -6.19 -0.72 14.01
CA ASP A 99 -6.63 -0.69 15.41
C ASP A 99 -5.43 -0.54 16.37
N CYS A 100 -4.38 -1.36 16.19
CA CYS A 100 -3.19 -1.31 17.01
C CYS A 100 -2.47 0.05 16.93
N ALA A 101 -2.38 0.64 15.74
CA ALA A 101 -1.79 1.96 15.54
C ALA A 101 -2.62 3.04 16.25
N GLY A 102 -3.95 3.06 16.07
CA GLY A 102 -4.83 4.00 16.76
C GLY A 102 -4.85 3.82 18.28
N GLN A 103 -4.70 2.59 18.78
CA GLN A 103 -4.66 2.29 20.20
C GLN A 103 -3.33 2.71 20.84
N SER A 104 -2.21 2.23 20.32
CA SER A 104 -0.91 2.25 21.02
C SER A 104 0.16 3.11 20.34
N CYS A 105 -0.04 3.46 19.07
CA CYS A 105 0.89 4.28 18.30
C CYS A 105 0.21 5.54 17.74
N TRP A 106 -0.75 6.09 18.50
CA TRP A 106 -1.55 7.25 18.08
C TRP A 106 -0.70 8.48 17.81
N ASN A 107 0.54 8.52 18.29
CA ASN A 107 1.50 9.59 18.04
C ASN A 107 2.18 9.52 16.66
N GLN A 108 1.99 8.43 15.91
CA GLN A 108 2.57 8.15 14.60
C GLN A 108 1.48 7.93 13.52
N VAL A 109 0.21 8.25 13.78
CA VAL A 109 -0.91 7.95 12.85
C VAL A 109 -0.92 8.77 11.55
N TYR A 110 0.08 9.61 11.34
CA TYR A 110 0.29 10.33 10.08
C TYR A 110 1.57 9.93 9.36
N SER A 111 2.37 9.08 9.99
CA SER A 111 3.68 8.67 9.53
C SER A 111 3.61 7.85 8.23
N CYS A 112 4.73 7.68 7.55
CA CYS A 112 4.85 6.80 6.39
C CYS A 112 4.40 5.37 6.75
N GLU A 113 4.77 4.89 7.94
CA GLU A 113 4.43 3.55 8.46
C GLU A 113 2.92 3.36 8.59
N TYR A 114 2.21 4.35 9.12
CA TYR A 114 0.75 4.31 9.19
C TYR A 114 0.13 4.33 7.79
N GLN A 115 0.60 5.23 6.93
CA GLN A 115 0.06 5.35 5.58
C GLN A 115 0.26 4.06 4.77
N SER A 116 1.42 3.41 4.88
CA SER A 116 1.68 2.09 4.28
C SER A 116 0.77 1.00 4.84
N THR A 117 0.51 1.00 6.16
CA THR A 117 -0.43 0.06 6.78
C THR A 117 -1.84 0.20 6.21
N VAL A 118 -2.30 1.44 5.98
CA VAL A 118 -3.61 1.70 5.36
C VAL A 118 -3.63 1.32 3.88
N ILE A 119 -2.53 1.53 3.14
CA ILE A 119 -2.43 1.11 1.73
C ILE A 119 -2.51 -0.41 1.61
N ASP A 120 -1.80 -1.15 2.47
CA ASP A 120 -1.88 -2.62 2.50
C ASP A 120 -3.33 -3.07 2.73
N PHE A 121 -4.02 -2.46 3.70
CA PHE A 121 -5.46 -2.70 3.92
C PHE A 121 -6.30 -2.43 2.66
N LEU A 122 -6.10 -1.29 2.00
CA LEU A 122 -6.83 -0.90 0.79
C LEU A 122 -6.54 -1.82 -0.40
N GLY A 123 -5.33 -2.37 -0.49
CA GLY A 123 -4.87 -3.24 -1.57
C GLY A 123 -5.30 -4.70 -1.42
N VAL A 124 -5.58 -5.18 -0.20
CA VAL A 124 -5.97 -6.58 0.05
C VAL A 124 -7.46 -6.76 0.31
N CYS A 125 -8.15 -5.73 0.82
CA CYS A 125 -9.57 -5.79 1.12
C CYS A 125 -10.46 -5.59 -0.11
N LEU A 126 -11.55 -6.35 -0.18
CA LEU A 126 -12.57 -6.17 -1.23
C LEU A 126 -13.50 -5.01 -0.85
N ASN A 127 -13.54 -3.97 -1.70
CA ASN A 127 -14.41 -2.80 -1.56
C ASN A 127 -14.41 -2.17 -0.14
N PRO A 128 -13.24 -1.83 0.43
CA PRO A 128 -13.17 -1.20 1.74
C PRO A 128 -13.83 0.18 1.74
N ASN A 129 -14.43 0.56 2.86
CA ASN A 129 -14.94 1.92 3.06
C ASN A 129 -13.77 2.90 3.25
N ARG A 130 -13.37 3.57 2.17
CA ARG A 130 -12.24 4.51 2.17
C ARG A 130 -12.50 5.76 3.01
N ASP A 131 -13.73 6.27 3.00
CA ASP A 131 -14.10 7.50 3.72
C ASP A 131 -14.20 7.30 5.24
N GLY A 132 -14.36 6.05 5.68
CA GLY A 132 -14.45 5.68 7.09
C GLY A 132 -13.11 5.36 7.74
N LEU A 133 -12.00 5.45 7.01
CA LEU A 133 -10.69 5.09 7.53
C LEU A 133 -10.16 6.16 8.50
N PRO A 134 -9.68 5.76 9.69
CA PRO A 134 -9.15 6.72 10.64
C PRO A 134 -7.87 7.36 10.10
N TYR A 135 -7.68 8.65 10.34
CA TYR A 135 -6.46 9.41 10.01
C TYR A 135 -6.06 9.40 8.52
N TRP A 136 -7.00 9.08 7.62
CA TRP A 136 -6.75 8.88 6.19
C TRP A 136 -7.71 9.69 5.31
N PRO A 137 -7.23 10.31 4.21
CA PRO A 137 -5.83 10.57 3.93
C PRO A 137 -5.22 11.52 4.98
N THR A 138 -3.90 11.50 5.09
CA THR A 138 -3.20 12.40 6.02
C THR A 138 -3.41 13.88 5.62
N PRO A 139 -3.71 14.80 6.56
CA PRO A 139 -3.76 16.24 6.28
C PRO A 139 -2.40 16.82 5.82
N ASP A 140 -2.41 17.92 5.06
CA ASP A 140 -1.19 18.48 4.42
C ASP A 140 -0.09 18.94 5.39
N ASP A 141 -0.47 19.38 6.59
CA ASP A 141 0.45 19.91 7.60
C ASP A 141 0.44 19.06 8.88
N ALA A 142 0.07 17.79 8.75
CA ALA A 142 0.04 16.88 9.88
C ALA A 142 1.46 16.71 10.48
N PRO A 143 1.62 16.82 11.81
CA PRO A 143 2.92 16.60 12.43
C PRO A 143 3.38 15.15 12.21
N ASP A 144 4.68 14.97 12.01
CA ASP A 144 5.28 13.64 11.78
C ASP A 144 4.72 12.92 10.54
N SER A 145 4.17 13.68 9.58
CA SER A 145 3.62 13.11 8.35
C SER A 145 4.70 12.52 7.45
N CYS A 146 4.32 11.58 6.60
CA CYS A 146 5.22 11.11 5.54
C CYS A 146 5.62 12.26 4.59
N SER A 147 6.89 12.32 4.18
CA SER A 147 7.43 13.33 3.26
C SER A 147 6.74 13.33 1.89
N CYS A 148 6.08 12.24 1.55
CA CYS A 148 5.12 12.12 0.47
C CYS A 148 3.79 11.69 1.06
N ASN A 149 2.70 12.39 0.75
CA ASN A 149 1.38 12.02 1.21
C ASN A 149 0.83 10.87 0.37
N LEU A 150 1.18 9.65 0.75
CA LEU A 150 0.76 8.41 0.10
C LEU A 150 -0.75 8.28 0.05
N GLY A 151 -1.46 8.76 1.09
CA GLY A 151 -2.92 8.73 1.09
C GLY A 151 -3.58 9.62 0.04
N LYS A 152 -2.95 10.74 -0.29
CA LYS A 152 -3.40 11.57 -1.42
C LYS A 152 -3.11 10.95 -2.77
N VAL A 153 -1.95 10.29 -2.93
CA VAL A 153 -1.62 9.57 -4.17
C VAL A 153 -2.66 8.48 -4.41
N GLU A 154 -2.84 7.57 -3.45
CA GLU A 154 -3.78 6.45 -3.54
C GLU A 154 -5.24 6.91 -3.71
N LEU A 155 -5.66 7.97 -3.02
CA LEU A 155 -7.01 8.52 -3.20
C LEU A 155 -7.21 9.06 -4.62
N LYS A 156 -6.24 9.80 -5.17
CA LYS A 156 -6.33 10.30 -6.54
C LYS A 156 -6.39 9.15 -7.55
N GLU A 157 -5.51 8.17 -7.41
CA GLU A 157 -5.50 6.98 -8.29
C GLU A 157 -6.84 6.24 -8.26
N TYR A 158 -7.42 6.06 -7.08
CA TYR A 158 -8.75 5.47 -6.93
C TYR A 158 -9.84 6.26 -7.65
N LEU A 159 -9.87 7.60 -7.47
CA LEU A 159 -10.85 8.46 -8.14
C LEU A 159 -10.67 8.47 -9.65
N ILE A 160 -9.42 8.47 -10.13
CA ILE A 160 -9.10 8.38 -11.56
C ILE A 160 -9.56 7.04 -12.14
N ASN A 161 -9.38 5.93 -11.43
CA ASN A 161 -9.83 4.62 -11.89
C ASN A 161 -11.37 4.52 -11.94
N ASN A 162 -12.08 5.14 -11.00
CA ASN A 162 -13.53 5.28 -11.07
C ASN A 162 -13.93 6.11 -12.30
N GLN A 163 -13.27 7.26 -12.52
CA GLN A 163 -13.54 8.10 -13.69
C GLN A 163 -13.22 7.37 -15.01
N LEU A 164 -12.18 6.55 -15.05
CA LEU A 164 -11.84 5.74 -16.21
C LEU A 164 -12.98 4.78 -16.57
N THR A 165 -13.63 4.18 -15.55
CA THR A 165 -14.84 3.36 -15.71
C THR A 165 -16.01 4.18 -16.22
N GLU A 166 -16.27 5.37 -15.64
CA GLU A 166 -17.36 6.24 -16.08
C GLU A 166 -17.15 6.76 -17.50
N CYS A 167 -15.94 7.19 -17.84
CA CYS A 167 -15.57 7.70 -19.16
C CYS A 167 -15.85 6.66 -20.24
N SER A 168 -15.38 5.43 -20.02
CA SER A 168 -15.50 4.32 -20.96
C SER A 168 -16.94 3.84 -21.14
N ASN A 169 -17.80 4.06 -20.14
CA ASN A 169 -19.21 3.65 -20.15
C ASN A 169 -20.18 4.82 -20.37
N ASN A 170 -19.69 6.00 -20.75
CA ASN A 170 -20.53 7.19 -20.90
C ASN A 170 -21.47 7.05 -22.11
N ALA A 171 -22.68 6.53 -21.86
CA ALA A 171 -23.69 6.29 -22.88
C ALA A 171 -24.12 7.58 -23.59
N THR A 172 -24.05 8.74 -22.94
CA THR A 172 -24.39 10.02 -23.60
C THR A 172 -23.42 10.33 -24.74
N ASN A 173 -22.13 10.09 -24.54
CA ASN A 173 -21.11 10.30 -25.56
C ASN A 173 -21.16 9.16 -26.59
N LEU A 174 -21.24 7.91 -26.14
CA LEU A 174 -21.24 6.74 -27.02
C LEU A 174 -22.46 6.69 -27.94
N ASN A 175 -23.66 7.03 -27.45
CA ASN A 175 -24.89 6.99 -28.26
C ASN A 175 -24.94 8.05 -29.36
N GLN A 176 -24.08 9.07 -29.29
CA GLN A 176 -23.93 10.08 -30.35
C GLN A 176 -23.01 9.60 -31.47
N MET A 177 -22.24 8.54 -31.24
CA MET A 177 -21.32 7.96 -32.21
C MET A 177 -22.04 6.85 -32.98
N THR A 178 -22.14 7.00 -34.29
CA THR A 178 -22.69 5.96 -35.18
C THR A 178 -21.60 5.13 -35.85
N ASP A 179 -20.36 5.61 -35.80
CA ASP A 179 -19.20 4.98 -36.39
C ASP A 179 -18.43 4.17 -35.34
N THR A 180 -18.13 2.91 -35.68
CA THR A 180 -17.43 2.00 -34.77
C THR A 180 -16.00 2.47 -34.48
N GLN A 181 -15.32 3.10 -35.44
CA GLN A 181 -13.97 3.59 -35.21
C GLN A 181 -13.98 4.76 -34.23
N ALA A 182 -14.93 5.68 -34.34
CA ALA A 182 -15.10 6.78 -33.39
C ALA A 182 -15.32 6.28 -31.94
N MET A 183 -16.10 5.20 -31.76
CA MET A 183 -16.28 4.57 -30.44
C MET A 183 -14.98 3.95 -29.90
N ILE A 184 -14.21 3.28 -30.76
CA ILE A 184 -12.91 2.72 -30.40
C ILE A 184 -11.95 3.83 -30.00
N ASP A 185 -11.86 4.90 -30.81
CA ASP A 185 -10.96 6.03 -30.56
C ASP A 185 -11.31 6.75 -29.25
N TYR A 186 -12.60 6.91 -28.96
CA TYR A 186 -13.07 7.47 -27.69
C TYR A 186 -12.69 6.58 -26.49
N GLY A 187 -12.87 5.26 -26.62
CA GLY A 187 -12.45 4.30 -25.57
C GLY A 187 -10.94 4.36 -25.32
N GLN A 188 -10.14 4.45 -26.39
CA GLN A 188 -8.68 4.63 -26.28
C GLN A 188 -8.33 5.97 -25.63
N ALA A 189 -9.04 7.05 -25.96
CA ALA A 189 -8.84 8.34 -25.31
C ALA A 189 -9.13 8.30 -23.81
N CYS A 190 -10.23 7.67 -23.38
CA CYS A 190 -10.52 7.47 -21.96
C CYS A 190 -9.39 6.72 -21.25
N MET A 191 -8.89 5.62 -21.83
CA MET A 191 -7.78 4.85 -21.26
C MET A 191 -6.49 5.67 -21.17
N CYS A 192 -6.08 6.30 -22.28
CA CYS A 192 -4.87 7.09 -22.35
C CYS A 192 -4.90 8.30 -21.40
N CYS A 193 -6.04 9.00 -21.30
CA CYS A 193 -6.21 10.09 -20.35
C CYS A 193 -6.19 9.60 -18.90
N GLY A 194 -6.79 8.44 -18.59
CA GLY A 194 -6.73 7.83 -17.27
C GLY A 194 -5.30 7.44 -16.87
N TRP A 195 -4.54 6.82 -17.78
CA TRP A 195 -3.13 6.49 -17.57
C TRP A 195 -2.26 7.72 -17.36
N SER A 196 -2.45 8.74 -18.19
CA SER A 196 -1.77 10.02 -18.05
C SER A 196 -2.11 10.69 -16.71
N ALA A 197 -3.37 10.59 -16.27
CA ALA A 197 -3.79 11.11 -14.97
C ALA A 197 -3.18 10.34 -13.79
N ILE A 198 -3.05 9.02 -13.86
CA ILE A 198 -2.35 8.21 -12.83
C ILE A 198 -0.89 8.65 -12.73
N ILE A 199 -0.20 8.84 -13.86
CA ILE A 199 1.17 9.37 -13.88
C ILE A 199 1.19 10.74 -13.19
N SER A 200 0.27 11.65 -13.52
CA SER A 200 0.21 12.95 -12.84
C SER A 200 -0.11 12.82 -11.34
N ALA A 201 -0.96 11.89 -10.92
CA ALA A 201 -1.28 11.69 -9.51
C ALA A 201 -0.02 11.38 -8.68
N ILE A 202 0.87 10.55 -9.20
CA ILE A 202 2.15 10.19 -8.55
C ILE A 202 3.11 11.39 -8.55
N TRP A 203 3.40 11.96 -9.73
CA TRP A 203 4.44 13.00 -9.85
C TRP A 203 4.01 14.39 -9.38
N ASP A 204 2.75 14.77 -9.51
CA ASP A 204 2.27 16.07 -9.03
C ASP A 204 2.12 16.07 -7.49
N THR A 205 1.79 14.91 -6.90
CA THR A 205 1.64 14.80 -5.44
C THR A 205 2.98 14.62 -4.75
N CYS A 206 3.91 13.86 -5.35
CA CYS A 206 5.20 13.53 -4.75
C CYS A 206 6.37 13.67 -5.74
N PRO A 207 6.65 14.89 -6.26
CA PRO A 207 7.59 15.11 -7.37
C PRO A 207 9.04 14.75 -7.05
N ASP A 208 9.44 14.89 -5.78
CA ASP A 208 10.81 14.64 -5.36
C ASP A 208 11.09 13.18 -4.98
N THR A 209 10.04 12.39 -4.77
CA THR A 209 10.14 11.01 -4.27
C THR A 209 10.44 10.07 -5.42
N LYS A 210 11.29 9.07 -5.15
CA LYS A 210 11.59 8.01 -6.12
C LYS A 210 10.29 7.28 -6.50
N PRO A 211 9.88 7.24 -7.79
CA PRO A 211 8.59 6.65 -8.18
C PRO A 211 8.42 5.17 -7.82
N SER A 212 9.50 4.40 -7.77
CA SER A 212 9.47 2.98 -7.34
C SER A 212 8.99 2.80 -5.89
N LEU A 213 8.99 3.86 -5.07
CA LEU A 213 8.46 3.85 -3.70
C LEU A 213 6.96 4.21 -3.64
N LEU A 214 6.37 4.60 -4.78
CA LEU A 214 4.98 5.03 -4.95
C LEU A 214 4.20 4.06 -5.84
N SER A 215 4.65 2.81 -5.88
CA SER A 215 4.09 1.75 -6.73
C SER A 215 4.05 2.06 -8.23
N ALA A 216 4.88 3.00 -8.70
CA ALA A 216 4.92 3.35 -10.12
C ALA A 216 5.34 2.12 -10.96
N ASP A 217 6.32 1.35 -10.51
CA ASP A 217 6.83 0.19 -11.23
C ASP A 217 5.72 -0.86 -11.47
N GLU A 218 4.83 -1.05 -10.50
CA GLU A 218 3.65 -1.91 -10.59
C GLU A 218 2.64 -1.38 -11.62
N TRP A 219 2.34 -0.07 -11.60
CA TRP A 219 1.50 0.56 -12.62
C TRP A 219 2.10 0.41 -14.03
N PHE A 220 3.42 0.59 -14.16
CA PHE A 220 4.10 0.38 -15.43
C PHE A 220 4.02 -1.06 -15.90
N ALA A 221 4.29 -2.03 -15.02
CA ALA A 221 4.29 -3.43 -15.37
C ALA A 221 2.88 -3.98 -15.65
N ALA A 222 1.88 -3.58 -14.87
CA ALA A 222 0.53 -4.14 -14.92
C ALA A 222 -0.38 -3.44 -15.93
N VAL A 223 -0.20 -2.13 -16.13
CA VAL A 223 -1.16 -1.30 -16.86
C VAL A 223 -0.52 -0.63 -18.07
N LEU A 224 0.56 0.14 -17.89
CA LEU A 224 1.09 0.98 -18.97
C LEU A 224 1.85 0.18 -20.04
N ASN A 225 2.66 -0.82 -19.65
CA ASN A 225 3.43 -1.63 -20.60
C ASN A 225 2.52 -2.58 -21.41
N PRO A 226 1.64 -3.39 -20.80
CA PRO A 226 0.68 -4.19 -21.56
C PRO A 226 -0.33 -3.32 -22.31
N GLY A 227 -0.63 -2.13 -21.77
CA GLY A 227 -1.56 -1.17 -22.33
C GLY A 227 -1.06 -0.41 -23.55
N LYS A 228 0.21 -0.57 -23.95
CA LYS A 228 0.82 0.17 -25.07
C LYS A 228 0.76 1.69 -24.87
N TRP A 229 1.19 2.17 -23.68
CA TRP A 229 1.29 3.59 -23.36
C TRP A 229 1.89 4.46 -24.48
N GLU A 230 2.91 3.95 -25.18
CA GLU A 230 3.55 4.64 -26.32
C GLU A 230 2.58 5.02 -27.46
N GLU A 231 1.44 4.33 -27.59
CA GLU A 231 0.40 4.62 -28.59
C GLU A 231 -0.56 5.75 -28.16
N CYS A 232 -0.45 6.25 -26.92
CA CYS A 232 -1.37 7.24 -26.37
C CYS A 232 -1.17 8.68 -26.85
N GLY A 233 -0.03 9.00 -27.48
CA GLY A 233 0.32 10.35 -27.90
C GLY A 233 -0.78 11.07 -28.71
N PRO A 234 -1.31 10.47 -29.80
CA PRO A 234 -2.37 11.08 -30.61
C PRO A 234 -3.67 11.33 -29.84
N TYR A 235 -4.06 10.44 -28.93
CA TYR A 235 -5.30 10.59 -28.15
C TYR A 235 -5.19 11.71 -27.12
N LEU A 236 -4.05 11.81 -26.43
CA LEU A 236 -3.74 12.90 -25.49
C LEU A 236 -3.56 14.26 -26.18
N GLU A 237 -3.44 14.28 -27.51
CA GLU A 237 -3.43 15.51 -28.31
C GLU A 237 -4.81 15.88 -28.84
N ALA A 238 -5.61 14.88 -29.22
CA ALA A 238 -6.93 15.08 -29.82
C ALA A 238 -8.04 15.35 -28.80
N TYR A 239 -7.90 14.88 -27.56
CA TYR A 239 -8.94 14.96 -26.54
C TYR A 239 -8.54 15.85 -25.36
N ASP A 240 -9.47 16.67 -24.87
CA ASP A 240 -9.32 17.36 -23.60
C ASP A 240 -9.62 16.40 -22.44
N CYS A 241 -8.58 15.78 -21.91
CA CYS A 241 -8.70 14.85 -20.80
C CYS A 241 -9.34 15.48 -19.55
N ALA A 242 -9.06 16.76 -19.29
CA ALA A 242 -9.50 17.43 -18.07
C ALA A 242 -10.99 17.73 -18.12
N ASN A 243 -11.42 18.37 -19.21
CA ASN A 243 -12.76 18.93 -19.34
C ASN A 243 -13.72 17.98 -20.06
N ASP A 244 -13.35 17.50 -21.25
CA ASP A 244 -14.26 16.67 -22.07
C ASP A 244 -14.40 15.26 -21.51
N LEU A 245 -13.30 14.68 -21.04
CA LEU A 245 -13.28 13.34 -20.45
C LEU A 245 -13.34 13.34 -18.92
N GLY A 246 -13.30 14.52 -18.31
CA GLY A 246 -13.69 14.74 -16.92
C GLY A 246 -12.65 14.43 -15.85
N PHE A 247 -11.41 14.09 -16.22
CA PHE A 247 -10.34 13.79 -15.26
C PHE A 247 -9.86 15.01 -14.46
N GLY A 248 -10.28 16.22 -14.84
CA GLY A 248 -10.01 17.47 -14.11
C GLY A 248 -10.94 17.76 -12.95
N ARG A 249 -12.05 17.02 -12.81
CA ARG A 249 -12.99 17.23 -11.70
C ARG A 249 -12.39 16.76 -10.38
N ALA A 250 -12.71 17.44 -9.28
CA ALA A 250 -12.19 17.11 -7.96
C ALA A 250 -12.60 15.69 -7.49
N ASP A 251 -13.79 15.23 -7.89
CA ASP A 251 -14.30 13.88 -7.64
C ASP A 251 -13.74 12.81 -8.60
N ALA A 252 -12.89 13.20 -9.56
CA ALA A 252 -12.27 12.35 -10.57
C ALA A 252 -10.73 12.43 -10.54
N GLY A 253 -10.16 12.85 -9.41
CA GLY A 253 -8.71 12.97 -9.19
C GLY A 253 -8.14 14.39 -9.34
N GLY A 254 -8.90 15.33 -9.89
CA GLY A 254 -8.53 16.75 -9.97
C GLY A 254 -7.29 17.01 -10.83
N THR A 255 -7.11 16.24 -11.91
CA THR A 255 -5.90 16.26 -12.73
C THR A 255 -5.95 17.37 -13.78
N ASN A 256 -4.93 18.23 -13.79
CA ASN A 256 -4.82 19.32 -14.77
C ASN A 256 -3.60 19.19 -15.70
N ASN A 257 -2.72 18.23 -15.42
CA ASN A 257 -1.54 17.93 -16.23
C ASN A 257 -1.67 16.52 -16.79
N PHE A 258 -1.39 16.33 -18.07
CA PHE A 258 -1.55 15.05 -18.76
C PHE A 258 -0.27 14.77 -19.57
N PRO A 259 0.76 14.18 -18.96
CA PRO A 259 2.00 13.86 -19.65
C PRO A 259 1.74 12.90 -20.80
N ARG A 260 2.41 13.15 -21.92
CA ARG A 260 2.44 12.27 -23.09
C ARG A 260 3.61 11.28 -22.96
N PRO A 261 3.64 10.19 -23.74
CA PRO A 261 4.73 9.20 -23.67
C PRO A 261 6.13 9.79 -23.86
N ASN A 262 6.26 10.79 -24.74
CA ASN A 262 7.52 11.50 -24.98
C ASN A 262 7.80 12.67 -24.03
N SER A 263 6.91 12.93 -23.07
CA SER A 263 7.01 14.04 -22.11
C SER A 263 6.79 13.58 -20.68
N MET A 264 7.31 12.40 -20.35
CA MET A 264 7.22 11.84 -19.00
C MET A 264 7.84 12.80 -17.97
N PRO A 265 7.22 12.97 -16.80
CA PRO A 265 7.81 13.77 -15.73
C PRO A 265 9.19 13.24 -15.30
N THR A 266 10.05 14.13 -14.83
CA THR A 266 11.38 13.72 -14.33
C THR A 266 11.22 12.96 -13.02
N ASN A 267 11.97 11.86 -12.85
CA ASN A 267 11.93 11.07 -11.63
C ASN A 267 12.55 11.83 -10.45
N GLY A 268 11.83 11.84 -9.33
CA GLY A 268 12.39 12.16 -8.04
C GLY A 268 13.48 11.16 -7.62
N THR A 269 14.34 11.57 -6.70
CA THR A 269 15.47 10.76 -6.21
C THR A 269 15.45 10.55 -4.71
N LYS A 270 14.54 11.21 -3.97
CA LYS A 270 14.49 11.12 -2.51
C LYS A 270 13.79 9.83 -2.09
N THR A 271 14.27 9.26 -0.99
CA THR A 271 13.53 8.26 -0.23
C THR A 271 12.40 8.91 0.56
N MET A 272 11.51 8.11 1.12
CA MET A 272 10.45 8.58 2.01
C MET A 272 10.94 8.63 3.45
N SER A 273 10.48 9.62 4.21
CA SER A 273 10.80 9.76 5.63
C SER A 273 9.72 10.58 6.33
N ASN A 274 9.57 10.41 7.65
CA ASN A 274 8.65 11.26 8.42
C ASN A 274 9.25 12.65 8.61
N VAL A 275 8.45 13.68 8.33
CA VAL A 275 8.85 15.08 8.51
C VAL A 275 8.82 15.46 10.00
N GLY A 276 9.37 16.62 10.34
CA GLY A 276 9.38 17.07 11.73
C GLY A 276 7.97 17.28 12.31
N GLY A 277 7.85 17.13 13.63
CA GLY A 277 6.59 17.33 14.35
C GLY A 277 6.38 16.24 15.38
N THR A 278 5.37 16.39 16.23
CA THR A 278 4.94 15.33 17.13
C THR A 278 3.45 15.47 17.41
N VAL A 279 2.71 14.38 17.30
CA VAL A 279 1.37 14.26 17.86
C VAL A 279 1.54 13.98 19.36
N SER A 280 1.29 14.99 20.21
CA SER A 280 1.50 14.89 21.67
C SER A 280 0.27 14.42 22.45
N THR A 281 -0.90 14.41 21.81
CA THR A 281 -2.17 13.94 22.37
C THR A 281 -2.94 13.14 21.32
N PRO A 282 -3.70 12.11 21.71
CA PRO A 282 -4.52 11.35 20.79
C PRO A 282 -5.44 12.24 19.95
N VAL A 283 -5.36 12.13 18.62
CA VAL A 283 -6.11 12.97 17.69
C VAL A 283 -7.62 12.74 17.81
N SER A 284 -8.04 11.50 18.09
CA SER A 284 -9.47 11.11 18.17
C SER A 284 -10.04 11.10 19.59
N GLY A 285 -9.29 11.56 20.60
CA GLY A 285 -9.68 11.44 22.01
C GLY A 285 -9.45 10.03 22.58
N ASP A 286 -10.11 9.71 23.70
CA ASP A 286 -9.88 8.46 24.45
C ASP A 286 -10.42 7.21 23.74
N THR A 287 -11.44 7.36 22.90
CA THR A 287 -12.02 6.28 22.11
C THR A 287 -12.47 6.80 20.75
N PHE A 288 -12.37 5.96 19.73
CA PHE A 288 -12.94 6.23 18.42
C PHE A 288 -13.52 4.97 17.79
N THR A 289 -14.39 5.16 16.80
CA THR A 289 -14.98 4.07 16.05
C THR A 289 -14.72 4.22 14.56
N TRP A 290 -14.55 3.09 13.88
CA TRP A 290 -14.50 3.02 12.43
C TRP A 290 -15.10 1.70 11.95
N MET A 291 -15.34 1.57 10.65
CA MET A 291 -16.01 0.40 10.07
C MET A 291 -15.06 -0.39 9.18
N PHE A 292 -15.02 -1.70 9.41
CA PHE A 292 -14.25 -2.67 8.65
C PHE A 292 -15.20 -3.67 7.96
N GLY A 293 -15.00 -3.93 6.66
CA GLY A 293 -15.82 -4.85 5.87
C GLY A 293 -16.55 -4.18 4.71
N SER A 294 -17.18 -4.98 3.84
CA SER A 294 -17.97 -4.45 2.73
C SER A 294 -19.22 -3.73 3.22
N ALA A 295 -19.83 -2.87 2.39
CA ALA A 295 -21.07 -2.16 2.73
C ALA A 295 -22.21 -3.08 3.24
N THR A 296 -22.17 -4.37 2.89
CA THR A 296 -23.16 -5.38 3.31
C THR A 296 -22.80 -6.15 4.59
N ASN A 297 -21.53 -6.15 5.01
CA ASN A 297 -21.03 -6.91 6.16
C ASN A 297 -20.09 -6.07 7.06
N ALA A 298 -20.26 -4.75 7.08
CA ALA A 298 -19.41 -3.85 7.85
C ALA A 298 -19.56 -4.10 9.36
N VAL A 299 -18.43 -4.32 10.02
CA VAL A 299 -18.29 -4.47 11.46
C VAL A 299 -17.79 -3.14 12.04
N ILE A 300 -18.40 -2.70 13.15
CA ILE A 300 -17.95 -1.52 13.88
C ILE A 300 -16.80 -1.92 14.79
N HIS A 301 -15.65 -1.28 14.61
CA HIS A 301 -14.48 -1.40 15.47
C HIS A 301 -14.48 -0.22 16.43
N THR A 302 -14.39 -0.51 17.74
CA THR A 302 -14.21 0.50 18.78
C THR A 302 -12.81 0.39 19.32
N VAL A 303 -12.02 1.43 19.10
CA VAL A 303 -10.63 1.49 19.55
C VAL A 303 -10.57 2.37 20.79
N THR A 304 -10.00 1.83 21.86
CA THR A 304 -9.71 2.59 23.08
C THR A 304 -8.24 2.94 23.08
N VAL A 305 -7.93 4.22 23.23
CA VAL A 305 -6.56 4.71 23.16
C VAL A 305 -5.80 4.44 24.46
N SER A 306 -4.60 3.89 24.34
CA SER A 306 -3.69 3.72 25.46
C SER A 306 -3.06 5.06 25.85
N ALA A 307 -2.92 5.29 27.16
CA ALA A 307 -2.13 6.40 27.67
C ALA A 307 -0.67 6.27 27.21
N ALA A 308 0.01 7.40 26.99
CA ALA A 308 1.44 7.37 26.68
C ALA A 308 2.25 6.76 27.84
N ASP A 309 3.16 5.84 27.53
CA ASP A 309 4.20 5.41 28.47
C ASP A 309 5.14 6.60 28.71
N ALA A 310 5.46 6.87 29.97
CA ALA A 310 6.29 8.00 30.38
C ALA A 310 7.69 8.01 29.70
N THR A 311 8.10 6.86 29.15
CA THR A 311 9.38 6.67 28.46
C THR A 311 9.36 7.05 26.96
N ALA A 312 8.20 7.23 26.34
CA ALA A 312 8.07 7.52 24.90
C ALA A 312 8.31 9.01 24.54
N THR A 313 8.50 9.89 25.52
CA THR A 313 8.84 11.31 25.29
C THR A 313 10.33 11.51 25.01
N GLY A 314 10.85 10.78 24.03
CA GLY A 314 12.18 11.01 23.47
C GLY A 314 12.17 12.24 22.56
N THR A 315 12.38 13.41 23.13
CA THR A 315 12.72 14.62 22.35
C THR A 315 13.95 14.29 21.50
N LYS A 316 13.87 14.43 20.17
CA LYS A 316 15.06 14.57 19.30
C LYS A 316 15.80 15.84 19.73
N ALA A 317 16.60 15.74 20.79
CA ALA A 317 17.41 16.83 21.29
C ALA A 317 18.58 17.05 20.34
N GLY A 318 18.63 18.24 19.75
CA GLY A 318 19.79 18.73 19.02
C GLY A 318 21.06 18.64 19.88
N SER A 319 22.16 18.35 19.19
CA SER A 319 23.55 18.50 19.60
C SER A 319 23.80 19.42 20.81
N GLY A 320 24.16 18.80 21.94
CA GLY A 320 24.67 19.47 23.13
C GLY A 320 25.46 18.47 23.98
N ALA A 321 26.80 18.54 23.87
CA ALA A 321 27.74 17.67 24.55
C ALA A 321 27.61 17.75 26.08
N SER A 322 27.62 16.61 26.77
CA SER A 322 28.21 16.44 28.10
C SER A 322 28.44 14.95 28.38
N ASP A 323 29.68 14.65 28.73
CA ASP A 323 30.29 13.35 28.95
C ASP A 323 29.57 12.46 29.97
N ILE A 324 29.29 11.21 29.58
CA ILE A 324 29.48 10.05 30.47
C ILE A 324 30.14 8.94 29.65
N THR A 325 31.42 8.72 29.92
CA THR A 325 32.24 7.59 29.46
C THR A 325 31.76 6.27 30.04
N ALA A 326 31.49 5.28 29.17
CA ALA A 326 31.75 3.87 29.41
C ALA A 326 31.96 3.13 28.06
N THR A 327 32.88 2.18 28.05
CA THR A 327 33.82 1.86 26.97
C THR A 327 33.46 0.60 26.17
N GLY A 328 33.64 0.64 24.83
CA GLY A 328 33.91 -0.50 23.91
C GLY A 328 32.69 -1.35 23.52
N SER A 329 32.39 -1.65 22.25
CA SER A 329 33.24 -1.84 21.06
C SER A 329 32.54 -1.39 19.78
N SER A 330 33.37 -0.97 18.84
CA SER A 330 33.11 -0.64 17.44
C SER A 330 32.29 -1.69 16.67
N ALA A 331 31.21 -1.24 16.04
CA ALA A 331 30.67 -1.81 14.81
C ALA A 331 30.14 -0.66 13.91
N THR A 332 30.87 -0.43 12.83
CA THR A 332 30.44 0.28 11.61
C THR A 332 29.28 -0.46 10.95
N GLY A 333 28.28 0.30 10.48
CA GLY A 333 27.20 -0.18 9.62
C GLY A 333 25.83 0.01 10.24
N THR A 334 25.31 1.24 10.21
CA THR A 334 23.89 1.48 10.40
C THR A 334 23.19 0.92 9.16
N ALA A 335 22.51 -0.22 9.33
CA ALA A 335 21.54 -0.68 8.36
C ALA A 335 20.44 0.39 8.32
N GLU A 336 20.34 1.09 7.18
CA GLU A 336 19.09 1.69 6.75
C GLU A 336 18.01 0.62 6.85
N SER A 337 16.85 0.99 7.38
CA SER A 337 15.66 0.18 7.26
C SER A 337 15.44 -0.06 5.77
N ASP A 338 15.80 -1.25 5.30
CA ASP A 338 15.26 -1.82 4.08
C ASP A 338 13.75 -1.82 4.30
N ALA A 339 13.08 -0.78 3.81
CA ALA A 339 11.65 -0.76 3.68
C ALA A 339 11.30 -2.02 2.91
N LYS A 340 10.73 -3.00 3.62
CA LYS A 340 10.12 -4.18 3.03
C LYS A 340 9.25 -3.64 1.89
N PRO A 341 9.40 -4.15 0.65
CA PRO A 341 8.57 -3.71 -0.45
C PRO A 341 7.14 -3.82 0.05
N GLY A 342 6.43 -2.68 0.09
CA GLY A 342 5.00 -2.66 0.37
C GLY A 342 4.40 -3.75 -0.49
N MET A 343 3.68 -4.66 0.17
CA MET A 343 3.17 -5.85 -0.46
C MET A 343 2.25 -5.36 -1.56
N GLY A 344 2.74 -5.41 -2.81
CA GLY A 344 2.23 -4.59 -3.90
C GLY A 344 0.72 -4.55 -3.87
N SER A 345 0.17 -3.32 -3.79
CA SER A 345 -1.25 -3.06 -4.00
C SER A 345 -1.66 -3.99 -5.12
N SER A 346 -2.46 -5.00 -4.78
CA SER A 346 -3.07 -5.87 -5.77
C SER A 346 -4.07 -4.96 -6.44
N LEU A 347 -3.59 -4.15 -7.41
CA LEU A 347 -4.39 -3.31 -8.25
C LEU A 347 -5.52 -4.22 -8.71
N ILE A 348 -6.72 -3.95 -8.20
CA ILE A 348 -7.94 -4.46 -8.81
C ILE A 348 -8.08 -3.59 -10.05
N VAL A 349 -7.18 -3.80 -11.01
CA VAL A 349 -7.36 -3.38 -12.38
C VAL A 349 -8.67 -4.03 -12.77
N PRO A 350 -9.75 -3.25 -13.02
CA PRO A 350 -11.01 -3.83 -13.39
C PRO A 350 -10.77 -4.79 -14.54
N SER A 351 -11.35 -6.00 -14.50
CA SER A 351 -11.07 -7.04 -15.49
C SER A 351 -11.31 -6.58 -16.94
N TRP A 352 -12.06 -5.49 -17.14
CA TRP A 352 -12.28 -4.84 -18.43
C TRP A 352 -11.09 -4.00 -18.93
N ALA A 353 -10.15 -3.55 -18.09
CA ALA A 353 -8.90 -2.94 -18.56
C ALA A 353 -7.94 -4.01 -19.14
N ILE A 354 -8.08 -5.28 -18.73
CA ILE A 354 -7.44 -6.43 -19.40
C ILE A 354 -8.31 -6.90 -20.58
N ALA A 355 -9.63 -6.95 -20.43
CA ALA A 355 -10.57 -7.41 -21.47
C ALA A 355 -10.85 -6.37 -22.58
N GLY A 356 -10.41 -5.12 -22.46
CA GLY A 356 -10.43 -4.12 -23.52
C GLY A 356 -9.59 -4.54 -24.73
N SER A 357 -8.63 -5.45 -24.52
CA SER A 357 -7.89 -6.12 -25.60
C SER A 357 -8.64 -7.32 -26.22
N VAL A 358 -9.69 -7.86 -25.57
CA VAL A 358 -10.51 -8.96 -26.09
C VAL A 358 -11.82 -8.46 -26.72
N GLY A 359 -12.39 -7.34 -26.23
CA GLY A 359 -13.54 -6.68 -26.85
C GLY A 359 -13.26 -6.19 -28.27
N ALA A 360 -12.01 -5.78 -28.55
CA ALA A 360 -11.55 -5.46 -29.89
C ALA A 360 -11.38 -6.70 -30.80
N LEU A 361 -11.20 -7.90 -30.23
CA LEU A 361 -11.06 -9.16 -30.99
C LEU A 361 -12.40 -9.79 -31.38
N ILE A 362 -13.49 -9.50 -30.66
CA ILE A 362 -14.82 -10.04 -30.98
C ILE A 362 -15.50 -9.27 -32.13
N LEU A 363 -15.11 -8.02 -32.39
CA LEU A 363 -15.60 -7.24 -33.55
C LEU A 363 -14.84 -7.51 -34.86
N SER A 364 -13.71 -8.21 -34.81
CA SER A 364 -13.00 -8.68 -36.01
C SER A 364 -13.52 -10.03 -36.57
N ALA A 365 -14.61 -10.58 -36.00
CA ALA A 365 -15.18 -11.86 -36.41
C ALA A 365 -16.67 -11.77 -36.85
N LEU A 366 -17.17 -10.57 -37.18
CA LEU A 366 -18.48 -10.36 -37.79
C LEU A 366 -18.38 -9.56 -39.09
#